data_AF-A0A2V9YJV6-F1
#
_entry.id   AF-A0A2V9YJV6-F1
#
_cell.length_a   1.000
_cell.length_b   1.000
_cell.length_c   1.000
_cell.angle_alpha   90.00
_cell.angle_beta   90.00
_cell.angle_gamma   90.00
#
_symmetry.space_group_name_H-M   'P 1'
#
loop_
_entity.id
_entity.type
_entity.pdbx_description
1 polymer ?
#
loop_
_entity_poly.entity_id
_entity_poly.type
_entity_poly.pdbx_seq_one_letter_code
_entity_poly.pdbx_strand_id
1 'polypeptide(L)'
;MATATTLEPTIESYSRKYPDVPPEVILKEDLLRLGVMLTDAALEAARGCRTQAYYLFSYNISGHHDLKEGVSTAAPEDIVFYGGPYQFKRTYVRVVLNGSSPYSIDMVDGKPAICEHGVPLAEVRFPSKPHYYGTAFADGMHYEQVIPLLYDSYAFITTFRACHYWGDKEECKFCDINYNLRELRSLTGDHVTADAIKDLNKVVEVLDAMQHEPDPARRMITVIMTGGSIVRKVRGGADNATDFNLPYIEAIRARIGRRIPIVMITESQPLENIKRFRDAGVTVHNANLEVWDRRLFEIIAPGKQKYIGYDLWVKRLLDCVDIMGEGRVSPNMVSGVEMAQPWGFKTVAEAVASAREGFEYLMSHGVVPHLDTWCIEPGTVLAGHPPVPLDFLLQADIAWYETWRKYKLPPFEGYGPMGAPGIAVYGNTASVDMGG
;
A
#
# COMPACT_ATOMS: atom_id res chain seq x y z
N MET A 1 15.60 -25.79 -34.70
CA MET A 1 15.90 -24.91 -33.55
C MET A 1 15.32 -23.55 -33.91
N ALA A 2 14.13 -23.23 -33.42
CA ALA A 2 13.57 -21.90 -33.59
C ALA A 2 14.42 -20.96 -32.73
N THR A 3 15.06 -19.98 -33.35
CA THR A 3 15.69 -18.85 -32.67
C THR A 3 14.63 -18.18 -31.82
N ALA A 4 14.71 -18.35 -30.50
CA ALA A 4 13.95 -17.54 -29.57
C ALA A 4 14.38 -16.09 -29.83
N THR A 5 13.52 -15.30 -30.48
CA THR A 5 13.62 -13.85 -30.45
C THR A 5 13.56 -13.46 -28.99
N THR A 6 14.70 -13.15 -28.39
CA THR A 6 14.77 -12.52 -27.07
C THR A 6 14.00 -11.22 -27.18
N LEU A 7 12.80 -11.20 -26.59
CA LEU A 7 12.02 -9.97 -26.44
C LEU A 7 12.90 -9.00 -25.67
N GLU A 8 13.01 -7.77 -26.18
CA GLU A 8 13.68 -6.69 -25.48
C GLU A 8 12.99 -6.47 -24.12
N PRO A 9 13.72 -6.44 -22.99
CA PRO A 9 13.14 -6.17 -21.69
C PRO A 9 12.37 -4.84 -21.66
N THR A 10 11.22 -4.82 -21.00
CA THR A 10 10.36 -3.62 -20.93
C THR A 10 11.13 -2.41 -20.43
N ILE A 11 12.02 -2.61 -19.46
CA ILE A 11 12.89 -1.58 -18.90
C ILE A 11 13.74 -0.85 -19.96
N GLU A 12 14.26 -1.53 -20.98
CA GLU A 12 15.11 -0.90 -22.01
C GLU A 12 14.29 0.06 -22.87
N SER A 13 13.12 -0.39 -23.32
CA SER A 13 12.24 0.42 -24.16
C SER A 13 11.70 1.65 -23.42
N TYR A 14 11.31 1.48 -22.16
CA TYR A 14 10.79 2.57 -21.33
C TYR A 14 11.88 3.52 -20.85
N SER A 15 13.11 3.04 -20.58
CA SER A 15 14.24 3.93 -20.27
C SER A 15 14.60 4.84 -21.44
N ARG A 16 14.44 4.37 -22.69
CA ARG A 16 14.60 5.24 -23.87
C ARG A 16 13.45 6.23 -24.04
N LYS A 17 12.23 5.82 -23.72
CA LYS A 17 11.03 6.66 -23.82
C LYS A 17 10.98 7.74 -22.73
N TYR A 18 11.47 7.42 -21.53
CA TYR A 18 11.47 8.28 -20.34
C TYR A 18 12.90 8.37 -19.75
N PRO A 19 13.85 9.04 -20.42
CA PRO A 19 15.25 9.05 -20.02
C PRO A 19 15.53 9.75 -18.69
N ASP A 20 14.60 10.61 -18.23
CA ASP A 20 14.70 11.31 -16.95
C ASP A 20 14.08 10.54 -15.77
N VAL A 21 13.43 9.40 -16.06
CA VAL A 21 12.84 8.54 -15.03
C VAL A 21 13.86 7.49 -14.60
N PRO A 22 14.16 7.35 -13.30
CA PRO A 22 15.07 6.31 -12.84
C PRO A 22 14.57 4.91 -13.23
N PRO A 23 15.46 3.99 -13.66
CA PRO A 23 15.05 2.67 -14.12
C PRO A 23 14.38 1.83 -13.00
N GLU A 24 14.69 2.10 -11.73
CA GLU A 24 14.02 1.50 -10.58
C GLU A 24 12.52 1.86 -10.53
N VAL A 25 12.16 3.09 -10.91
CA VAL A 25 10.76 3.53 -10.96
C VAL A 25 10.01 2.71 -12.00
N ILE A 26 10.59 2.56 -13.18
CA ILE A 26 10.02 1.80 -14.29
C ILE A 26 9.78 0.35 -13.88
N LEU A 27 10.80 -0.33 -13.35
CA LEU A 27 10.67 -1.72 -12.95
C LEU A 27 9.67 -1.88 -11.78
N LYS A 28 9.69 -0.98 -10.80
CA LYS A 28 8.80 -1.05 -9.63
C LYS A 28 7.32 -0.90 -10.02
N GLU A 29 6.97 0.09 -10.83
CA GLU A 29 5.59 0.28 -11.32
C GLU A 29 5.14 -0.90 -12.18
N ASP A 30 6.05 -1.46 -12.99
CA ASP A 30 5.72 -2.61 -13.82
C ASP A 30 5.49 -3.89 -13.01
N LEU A 31 6.29 -4.12 -11.96
CA LEU A 31 6.09 -5.21 -11.00
C LEU A 31 4.79 -5.05 -10.21
N LEU A 32 4.43 -3.83 -9.81
CA LEU A 32 3.20 -3.58 -9.04
C LEU A 32 1.94 -3.79 -9.89
N ARG A 33 1.95 -3.37 -11.16
CA ARG A 33 0.78 -3.48 -12.05
C ARG A 33 0.62 -4.87 -12.68
N LEU A 34 1.71 -5.63 -12.87
CA LEU A 34 1.70 -6.95 -13.49
C LEU A 34 1.89 -8.10 -12.49
N GLY A 35 2.37 -7.81 -11.29
CA GLY A 35 2.74 -8.82 -10.30
C GLY A 35 3.94 -9.66 -10.72
N VAL A 36 4.21 -10.71 -9.95
CA VAL A 36 5.30 -11.67 -10.15
C VAL A 36 4.84 -13.09 -9.89
N MET A 37 5.50 -14.04 -10.54
CA MET A 37 5.50 -15.45 -10.15
C MET A 37 6.71 -15.75 -9.25
N LEU A 38 6.57 -16.67 -8.30
CA LEU A 38 7.73 -17.23 -7.60
C LEU A 38 7.93 -18.67 -8.07
N THR A 39 9.14 -19.03 -8.48
CA THR A 39 9.48 -20.42 -8.78
C THR A 39 9.60 -21.23 -7.49
N ASP A 40 9.51 -22.55 -7.60
CA ASP A 40 9.65 -23.45 -6.46
C ASP A 40 11.03 -23.26 -5.78
N ALA A 41 12.09 -22.99 -6.57
CA ALA A 41 13.42 -22.70 -6.05
C ALA A 41 13.50 -21.34 -5.33
N ALA A 42 12.80 -20.31 -5.82
CA ALA A 42 12.72 -19.03 -5.13
C ALA A 42 11.91 -19.12 -3.83
N LEU A 43 10.82 -19.88 -3.80
CA LEU A 43 10.03 -20.14 -2.59
C LEU A 43 10.85 -20.89 -1.54
N GLU A 44 11.66 -21.85 -1.98
CA GLU A 44 12.63 -22.54 -1.11
C GLU A 44 13.62 -21.54 -0.49
N ALA A 45 14.21 -20.68 -1.32
CA ALA A 45 15.16 -19.67 -0.88
C ALA A 45 14.51 -18.59 0.02
N ALA A 46 13.20 -18.37 -0.10
CA ALA A 46 12.45 -17.46 0.73
C ALA A 46 12.07 -18.05 2.10
N ARG A 47 12.35 -19.34 2.39
CA ARG A 47 12.03 -19.91 3.71
C ARG A 47 12.66 -19.08 4.84
N GLY A 48 11.83 -18.73 5.82
CA GLY A 48 12.24 -17.93 6.97
C GLY A 48 12.22 -16.42 6.74
N CYS A 49 11.88 -15.95 5.53
CA CYS A 49 11.57 -14.54 5.30
C CYS A 49 10.23 -14.12 5.91
N ARG A 50 9.94 -12.82 5.92
CA ARG A 50 8.59 -12.32 6.24
C ARG A 50 7.64 -12.68 5.11
N THR A 51 6.62 -13.45 5.42
CA THR A 51 5.61 -13.89 4.45
C THR A 51 4.45 -12.91 4.36
N GLN A 52 3.72 -12.95 3.25
CA GLN A 52 2.46 -12.24 3.09
C GLN A 52 1.51 -12.58 4.23
N ALA A 53 0.94 -11.56 4.85
CA ALA A 53 0.06 -11.77 6.00
C ALA A 53 -1.37 -11.25 5.81
N TYR A 54 -1.70 -10.82 4.58
CA TYR A 54 -3.06 -10.67 4.05
C TYR A 54 -4.01 -9.92 4.99
N TYR A 55 -3.64 -8.72 5.45
CA TYR A 55 -4.39 -8.07 6.52
C TYR A 55 -5.65 -7.37 6.04
N LEU A 56 -5.52 -6.15 5.52
CA LEU A 56 -6.68 -5.36 5.09
C LEU A 56 -7.12 -5.76 3.68
N PHE A 57 -6.15 -5.91 2.77
CA PHE A 57 -6.35 -6.29 1.38
C PHE A 57 -5.56 -7.58 1.09
N SER A 58 -5.93 -8.29 0.02
CA SER A 58 -5.13 -9.43 -0.46
C SER A 58 -3.85 -9.00 -1.17
N TYR A 59 -3.88 -7.86 -1.87
CA TYR A 59 -2.78 -7.30 -2.67
C TYR A 59 -2.20 -8.27 -3.73
N ASN A 60 -3.04 -9.18 -4.25
CA ASN A 60 -2.64 -10.11 -5.30
C ASN A 60 -3.61 -10.01 -6.48
N ILE A 61 -3.11 -10.24 -7.69
CA ILE A 61 -3.94 -10.32 -8.90
C ILE A 61 -4.55 -11.72 -9.03
N SER A 62 -3.78 -12.76 -8.71
CA SER A 62 -4.27 -14.14 -8.66
C SER A 62 -4.82 -14.47 -7.28
N GLY A 63 -5.98 -15.14 -7.22
CA GLY A 63 -6.56 -15.62 -5.97
C GLY A 63 -5.76 -16.78 -5.38
N HIS A 64 -5.98 -17.07 -4.10
CA HIS A 64 -5.32 -18.18 -3.39
C HIS A 64 -5.48 -19.53 -4.13
N HIS A 65 -6.65 -19.76 -4.74
CA HIS A 65 -6.96 -20.98 -5.48
C HIS A 65 -6.38 -21.05 -6.90
N ASP A 66 -5.94 -19.91 -7.46
CA ASP A 66 -5.33 -19.83 -8.78
C ASP A 66 -3.81 -20.02 -8.74
N LEU A 67 -3.23 -19.95 -7.53
CA LEU A 67 -1.81 -20.15 -7.28
C LEU A 67 -1.50 -21.62 -6.98
N LYS A 68 -0.26 -22.04 -7.24
CA LYS A 68 0.20 -23.37 -6.82
C LYS A 68 0.11 -23.50 -5.29
N GLU A 69 -0.04 -24.73 -4.82
CA GLU A 69 -0.11 -25.05 -3.39
C GLU A 69 1.11 -24.46 -2.63
N GLY A 70 0.83 -23.81 -1.49
CA GLY A 70 1.86 -23.23 -0.62
C GLY A 70 2.44 -21.88 -1.07
N VAL A 71 2.19 -21.43 -2.31
CA VAL A 71 2.71 -20.14 -2.78
C VAL A 71 2.13 -19.01 -1.95
N SER A 72 0.81 -18.98 -1.76
CA SER A 72 0.16 -17.87 -1.06
C SER A 72 0.60 -17.77 0.40
N THR A 73 0.97 -18.87 1.04
CA THR A 73 1.41 -18.87 2.46
C THR A 73 2.90 -18.65 2.64
N ALA A 74 3.72 -18.96 1.63
CA ALA A 74 5.18 -18.86 1.70
C ALA A 74 5.75 -17.63 0.99
N ALA A 75 4.98 -16.97 0.12
CA ALA A 75 5.44 -15.79 -0.60
C ALA A 75 5.84 -14.66 0.36
N PRO A 76 6.94 -13.94 0.08
CA PRO A 76 7.34 -12.79 0.88
C PRO A 76 6.32 -11.66 0.79
N GLU A 77 6.11 -10.90 1.88
CA GLU A 77 5.23 -9.71 1.88
C GLU A 77 5.77 -8.60 0.96
N ASP A 78 7.09 -8.41 1.02
CA ASP A 78 7.84 -7.40 0.31
C ASP A 78 9.21 -7.95 -0.10
N ILE A 79 9.80 -7.39 -1.16
CA ILE A 79 11.17 -7.68 -1.57
C ILE A 79 11.96 -6.39 -1.71
N VAL A 80 13.29 -6.56 -1.76
CA VAL A 80 14.20 -5.50 -2.17
C VAL A 80 14.98 -5.94 -3.39
N PHE A 81 14.89 -5.19 -4.48
CA PHE A 81 15.70 -5.43 -5.67
C PHE A 81 16.85 -4.43 -5.78
N TYR A 82 17.95 -4.85 -6.41
CA TYR A 82 19.17 -4.07 -6.63
C TYR A 82 20.11 -4.76 -7.64
N GLY A 83 21.15 -4.06 -8.08
CA GLY A 83 22.20 -4.62 -8.91
C GLY A 83 21.71 -5.03 -10.30
N GLY A 84 22.13 -6.21 -10.76
CA GLY A 84 21.83 -6.70 -12.11
C GLY A 84 22.49 -5.90 -13.24
N PRO A 85 22.14 -6.20 -14.51
CA PRO A 85 22.74 -5.54 -15.68
C PRO A 85 22.55 -4.02 -15.72
N TYR A 86 21.51 -3.52 -15.04
CA TYR A 86 21.15 -2.09 -14.99
C TYR A 86 21.71 -1.37 -13.76
N GLN A 87 22.46 -2.06 -12.89
CA GLN A 87 23.07 -1.50 -11.67
C GLN A 87 22.05 -0.80 -10.74
N PHE A 88 20.87 -1.39 -10.60
CA PHE A 88 19.79 -0.85 -9.80
C PHE A 88 20.23 -0.53 -8.36
N LYS A 89 19.77 0.60 -7.83
CA LYS A 89 19.85 0.93 -6.42
C LYS A 89 18.82 0.12 -5.63
N ARG A 90 19.07 0.02 -4.33
CA ARG A 90 18.20 -0.67 -3.38
C ARG A 90 16.79 -0.09 -3.42
N THR A 91 15.83 -0.89 -3.84
CA THR A 91 14.43 -0.45 -3.98
C THR A 91 13.49 -1.46 -3.35
N TYR A 92 12.63 -1.00 -2.45
CA TYR A 92 11.57 -1.81 -1.86
C TYR A 92 10.36 -1.87 -2.80
N VAL A 93 9.76 -3.05 -2.94
CA VAL A 93 8.53 -3.24 -3.69
C VAL A 93 7.69 -4.31 -3.01
N ARG A 94 6.37 -4.08 -2.94
CA ARG A 94 5.40 -5.09 -2.49
C ARG A 94 5.42 -6.28 -3.46
N VAL A 95 5.30 -7.49 -2.92
CA VAL A 95 5.05 -8.65 -3.76
C VAL A 95 3.56 -8.69 -4.09
N VAL A 96 3.24 -8.59 -5.38
CA VAL A 96 1.91 -8.80 -5.94
C VAL A 96 1.95 -10.12 -6.69
N LEU A 97 1.19 -11.13 -6.26
CA LEU A 97 1.20 -12.44 -6.92
C LEU A 97 0.31 -12.44 -8.16
N ASN A 98 0.88 -12.86 -9.27
CA ASN A 98 0.16 -13.07 -10.53
C ASN A 98 0.72 -14.28 -11.27
N GLY A 99 -0.06 -15.36 -11.36
CA GLY A 99 0.30 -16.61 -12.04
C GLY A 99 0.47 -16.47 -13.56
N SER A 100 0.10 -15.33 -14.14
CA SER A 100 0.29 -15.02 -15.57
C SER A 100 1.27 -13.86 -15.81
N SER A 101 2.04 -13.45 -14.79
CA SER A 101 2.99 -12.35 -14.95
C SER A 101 4.10 -12.69 -15.96
N PRO A 102 4.58 -11.72 -16.77
CA PRO A 102 5.82 -11.89 -17.51
C PRO A 102 7.05 -11.92 -16.58
N TYR A 103 6.90 -11.46 -15.34
CA TYR A 103 7.93 -11.43 -14.32
C TYR A 103 7.90 -12.68 -13.44
N SER A 104 9.08 -13.21 -13.16
CA SER A 104 9.28 -14.25 -12.16
C SER A 104 10.44 -13.89 -11.22
N ILE A 105 10.36 -14.35 -9.98
CA ILE A 105 11.52 -14.45 -9.09
C ILE A 105 12.02 -15.88 -9.17
N ASP A 106 13.27 -16.05 -9.58
CA ASP A 106 13.94 -17.35 -9.71
C ASP A 106 15.37 -17.32 -9.15
N MET A 107 16.01 -18.47 -9.07
CA MET A 107 17.40 -18.61 -8.63
C MET A 107 18.35 -18.58 -9.84
N VAL A 108 19.06 -17.46 -10.01
CA VAL A 108 20.07 -17.25 -11.05
C VAL A 108 21.44 -17.22 -10.39
N ASP A 109 22.36 -18.08 -10.84
CA ASP A 109 23.70 -18.22 -10.26
C ASP A 109 23.71 -18.38 -8.73
N GLY A 110 22.72 -19.11 -8.21
CA GLY A 110 22.57 -19.37 -6.78
C GLY A 110 22.00 -18.20 -5.95
N LYS A 111 21.53 -17.13 -6.60
CA LYS A 111 20.90 -15.98 -5.94
C LYS A 111 19.48 -15.75 -6.45
N PRO A 112 18.54 -15.30 -5.61
CA PRO A 112 17.22 -14.92 -6.10
C PRO A 112 17.32 -13.66 -6.97
N ALA A 113 16.63 -13.66 -8.11
CA ALA A 113 16.65 -12.58 -9.09
C ALA A 113 15.25 -12.38 -9.70
N ILE A 114 14.91 -11.13 -10.01
CA ILE A 114 13.76 -10.82 -10.87
C ILE A 114 14.17 -11.09 -12.31
N CYS A 115 13.34 -11.85 -13.02
CA CYS A 115 13.48 -12.16 -14.43
C CYS A 115 12.24 -11.71 -15.19
N GLU A 116 12.42 -11.13 -16.38
CA GLU A 116 11.33 -10.85 -17.33
C GLU A 116 11.46 -11.83 -18.49
N HIS A 117 10.44 -12.64 -18.73
CA HIS A 117 10.49 -13.69 -19.77
C HIS A 117 11.74 -14.59 -19.68
N GLY A 118 12.24 -14.83 -18.47
CA GLY A 118 13.44 -15.62 -18.19
C GLY A 118 14.77 -14.85 -18.31
N VAL A 119 14.75 -13.57 -18.67
CA VAL A 119 15.95 -12.70 -18.70
C VAL A 119 16.15 -12.05 -17.32
N PRO A 120 17.27 -12.31 -16.61
CA PRO A 120 17.52 -11.70 -15.31
C PRO A 120 17.71 -10.19 -15.38
N LEU A 121 16.99 -9.43 -14.55
CA LEU A 121 17.03 -7.96 -14.50
C LEU A 121 17.72 -7.44 -13.23
N ALA A 122 17.42 -8.01 -12.07
CA ALA A 122 17.89 -7.51 -10.77
C ALA A 122 18.09 -8.64 -9.76
N GLU A 123 19.08 -8.53 -8.88
CA GLU A 123 19.19 -9.39 -7.70
C GLU A 123 18.10 -9.01 -6.69
N VAL A 124 17.62 -10.00 -5.94
CA VAL A 124 16.57 -9.84 -4.93
C VAL A 124 17.14 -10.13 -3.54
N ARG A 125 16.64 -9.41 -2.54
CA ARG A 125 16.75 -9.77 -1.13
C ARG A 125 15.35 -9.99 -0.57
N PHE A 126 15.14 -11.17 0.01
CA PHE A 126 13.99 -11.44 0.84
C PHE A 126 14.24 -10.89 2.25
N PRO A 127 13.40 -9.97 2.76
CA PRO A 127 13.56 -9.46 4.11
C PRO A 127 13.34 -10.54 5.17
N SER A 128 14.28 -10.63 6.11
CA SER A 128 14.19 -11.59 7.20
C SER A 128 13.18 -11.16 8.26
N LYS A 129 12.70 -12.12 9.04
CA LYS A 129 11.82 -11.87 10.20
C LYS A 129 12.56 -11.07 11.28
N PRO A 130 11.95 -10.04 11.88
CA PRO A 130 12.46 -9.38 13.09
C PRO A 130 12.30 -10.29 14.32
N HIS A 131 12.96 -9.95 15.43
CA HIS A 131 13.05 -10.83 16.61
C HIS A 131 11.68 -11.12 17.25
N TYR A 132 10.74 -10.17 17.18
CA TYR A 132 9.44 -10.35 17.78
C TYR A 132 8.55 -11.37 17.05
N TYR A 133 8.84 -11.70 15.79
CA TYR A 133 8.09 -12.71 15.03
C TYR A 133 8.25 -14.09 15.65
N GLY A 134 7.17 -14.88 15.65
CA GLY A 134 7.11 -16.19 16.28
C GLY A 134 6.91 -16.15 17.81
N THR A 135 6.90 -14.95 18.42
CA THR A 135 6.46 -14.80 19.81
C THR A 135 4.94 -15.05 19.87
N ALA A 136 4.52 -15.94 20.76
CA ALA A 136 3.13 -16.33 20.92
C ALA A 136 2.50 -15.70 22.16
N PHE A 137 1.26 -15.24 22.02
CA PHE A 137 0.36 -14.96 23.14
C PHE A 137 -0.06 -16.26 23.83
N ALA A 138 -0.61 -16.15 25.04
CA ALA A 138 -1.11 -17.31 25.79
C ALA A 138 -2.20 -18.11 25.06
N ASP A 139 -2.92 -17.47 24.12
CA ASP A 139 -3.94 -18.11 23.29
C ASP A 139 -3.40 -18.67 21.96
N GLY A 140 -2.07 -18.71 21.79
CA GLY A 140 -1.39 -19.29 20.62
C GLY A 140 -1.32 -18.37 19.40
N MET A 141 -1.93 -17.18 19.43
CA MET A 141 -1.75 -16.19 18.38
C MET A 141 -0.30 -15.69 18.36
N HIS A 142 0.32 -15.52 17.20
CA HIS A 142 1.64 -14.94 17.09
C HIS A 142 1.61 -13.43 16.90
N TYR A 143 2.67 -12.74 17.33
CA TYR A 143 2.75 -11.28 17.27
C TYR A 143 2.63 -10.74 15.84
N GLU A 144 3.26 -11.39 14.86
CA GLU A 144 3.13 -11.00 13.46
C GLU A 144 1.68 -11.07 12.98
N GLN A 145 0.84 -11.97 13.49
CA GLN A 145 -0.58 -12.03 13.12
C GLN A 145 -1.39 -10.81 13.60
N VAL A 146 -0.86 -10.08 14.59
CA VAL A 146 -1.43 -8.82 15.07
C VAL A 146 -0.88 -7.64 14.27
N ILE A 147 0.44 -7.50 14.18
CA ILE A 147 1.12 -6.39 13.51
C ILE A 147 2.35 -6.91 12.73
N PRO A 148 2.36 -6.83 11.39
CA PRO A 148 3.55 -7.07 10.58
C PRO A 148 4.52 -5.89 10.65
N LEU A 149 5.76 -6.17 10.27
CA LEU A 149 6.71 -5.16 9.84
C LEU A 149 6.73 -5.10 8.30
N LEU A 150 6.30 -3.99 7.71
CA LEU A 150 6.36 -3.75 6.27
C LEU A 150 7.61 -2.96 5.89
N TYR A 151 8.30 -3.37 4.83
CA TYR A 151 9.47 -2.67 4.26
C TYR A 151 10.58 -2.35 5.28
N ASP A 152 10.80 -3.28 6.22
CA ASP A 152 11.71 -3.13 7.37
C ASP A 152 11.40 -1.90 8.28
N SER A 153 10.26 -1.23 8.09
CA SER A 153 10.05 0.15 8.55
C SER A 153 8.73 0.39 9.28
N TYR A 154 7.62 -0.22 8.86
CA TYR A 154 6.27 0.18 9.33
C TYR A 154 5.60 -0.89 10.17
N ALA A 155 5.08 -0.50 11.32
CA ALA A 155 4.06 -1.25 12.04
C ALA A 155 2.70 -0.98 11.39
N PHE A 156 2.10 -1.97 10.73
CA PHE A 156 0.83 -1.80 10.02
C PHE A 156 -0.35 -2.40 10.80
N ILE A 157 -1.22 -1.53 11.30
CA ILE A 157 -2.32 -1.91 12.19
C ILE A 157 -3.64 -1.70 11.47
N THR A 158 -4.38 -2.79 11.34
CA THR A 158 -5.77 -2.77 10.84
C THR A 158 -6.72 -2.86 12.02
N THR A 159 -7.11 -1.74 12.62
CA THR A 159 -7.94 -1.75 13.84
C THR A 159 -9.33 -2.34 13.56
N PHE A 160 -9.88 -2.05 12.37
CA PHE A 160 -11.13 -2.62 11.86
C PHE A 160 -10.93 -3.24 10.47
N ARG A 161 -10.84 -4.56 10.38
CA ARG A 161 -10.63 -5.36 9.15
C ARG A 161 -11.89 -5.58 8.32
N ALA A 162 -12.95 -4.84 8.59
CA ALA A 162 -14.15 -4.82 7.77
C ALA A 162 -14.50 -3.37 7.43
N CYS A 163 -15.34 -3.18 6.41
CA CYS A 163 -15.82 -1.88 5.97
C CYS A 163 -17.35 -1.87 5.94
N HIS A 164 -17.97 -0.80 6.44
CA HIS A 164 -19.42 -0.68 6.46
C HIS A 164 -20.04 -0.21 5.14
N TYR A 165 -19.24 0.26 4.17
CA TYR A 165 -19.70 0.49 2.80
C TYR A 165 -19.98 -0.80 2.04
N TRP A 166 -19.52 -1.96 2.50
CA TRP A 166 -19.88 -3.22 1.85
C TRP A 166 -21.32 -3.61 2.18
N GLY A 167 -22.10 -3.83 1.13
CA GLY A 167 -23.57 -3.94 1.18
C GLY A 167 -24.22 -2.80 0.40
N ASP A 168 -25.46 -2.99 -0.03
CA ASP A 168 -26.25 -1.98 -0.78
C ASP A 168 -25.54 -1.35 -2.01
N LYS A 169 -24.52 -2.02 -2.57
CA LYS A 169 -23.68 -1.56 -3.70
C LYS A 169 -22.89 -0.28 -3.42
N GLU A 170 -22.47 -0.09 -2.16
CA GLU A 170 -21.72 1.09 -1.70
C GLU A 170 -20.20 0.85 -1.65
N GLU A 171 -19.73 -0.38 -1.85
CA GLU A 171 -18.31 -0.72 -1.82
C GLU A 171 -17.51 0.00 -2.91
N CYS A 172 -16.27 0.37 -2.57
CA CYS A 172 -15.36 0.90 -3.58
C CYS A 172 -15.07 -0.20 -4.60
N LYS A 173 -15.19 0.11 -5.90
CA LYS A 173 -15.21 -0.89 -6.96
C LYS A 173 -13.89 -1.67 -7.13
N PHE A 174 -12.78 -1.08 -6.68
CA PHE A 174 -11.44 -1.71 -6.65
C PHE A 174 -11.15 -2.45 -5.34
N CYS A 175 -11.98 -2.31 -4.30
CA CYS A 175 -11.61 -2.72 -2.95
C CYS A 175 -12.07 -4.14 -2.65
N ASP A 176 -11.20 -4.95 -2.04
CA ASP A 176 -11.48 -6.33 -1.66
C ASP A 176 -11.62 -6.55 -0.13
N ILE A 177 -11.59 -5.52 0.72
CA ILE A 177 -11.48 -5.67 2.20
C ILE A 177 -12.37 -6.76 2.79
N ASN A 178 -13.69 -6.70 2.57
CA ASN A 178 -14.58 -7.70 3.16
C ASN A 178 -14.54 -9.03 2.39
N TYR A 179 -14.14 -9.03 1.11
CA TYR A 179 -13.87 -10.26 0.36
C TYR A 179 -12.66 -10.98 0.95
N ASN A 180 -11.53 -10.29 1.09
CA ASN A 180 -10.31 -10.79 1.72
C ASN A 180 -10.58 -11.32 3.14
N LEU A 181 -11.33 -10.58 3.97
CA LEU A 181 -11.69 -11.07 5.31
C LEU A 181 -12.48 -12.41 5.27
N ARG A 182 -13.39 -12.58 4.31
CA ARG A 182 -14.14 -13.84 4.15
C ARG A 182 -13.24 -14.96 3.65
N GLU A 183 -12.34 -14.64 2.73
CA GLU A 183 -11.39 -15.60 2.17
C GLU A 183 -10.44 -16.14 3.24
N LEU A 184 -9.90 -15.25 4.09
CA LEU A 184 -9.05 -15.66 5.21
C LEU A 184 -9.80 -16.56 6.19
N ARG A 185 -11.07 -16.25 6.49
CA ARG A 185 -11.92 -17.14 7.32
C ARG A 185 -12.10 -18.51 6.71
N SER A 186 -12.26 -18.57 5.38
CA SER A 186 -12.36 -19.83 4.64
C SER A 186 -11.06 -20.65 4.74
N LEU A 187 -9.90 -19.99 4.62
CA LEU A 187 -8.58 -20.64 4.60
C LEU A 187 -8.07 -21.03 5.99
N THR A 188 -8.28 -20.19 7.01
CA THR A 188 -7.70 -20.39 8.36
C THR A 188 -8.72 -20.87 9.39
N GLY A 189 -9.99 -20.99 9.03
CA GLY A 189 -11.09 -21.14 9.98
C GLY A 189 -11.33 -19.87 10.82
N ASP A 190 -12.21 -19.97 11.82
CA ASP A 190 -12.57 -18.88 12.74
C ASP A 190 -11.47 -18.55 13.79
N HIS A 191 -10.20 -18.80 13.49
CA HIS A 191 -9.08 -18.44 14.36
C HIS A 191 -8.67 -16.96 14.21
N VAL A 192 -8.05 -16.42 15.27
CA VAL A 192 -7.82 -14.99 15.63
C VAL A 192 -7.26 -14.05 14.52
N THR A 193 -6.71 -14.58 13.43
CA THR A 193 -6.34 -13.79 12.23
C THR A 193 -7.54 -13.20 11.49
N ALA A 194 -8.72 -13.81 11.67
CA ALA A 194 -9.98 -13.47 11.01
C ALA A 194 -10.92 -12.56 11.84
N ASP A 195 -10.46 -12.07 12.99
CA ASP A 195 -11.22 -11.10 13.78
C ASP A 195 -11.28 -9.75 13.08
N ALA A 196 -12.51 -9.23 12.96
CA ALA A 196 -12.75 -7.94 12.32
C ALA A 196 -12.23 -6.77 13.18
N ILE A 197 -12.11 -6.93 14.50
CA ILE A 197 -11.66 -5.90 15.44
C ILE A 197 -10.40 -6.39 16.11
N LYS A 198 -9.34 -5.59 16.12
CA LYS A 198 -8.08 -5.99 16.77
C LYS A 198 -8.11 -5.81 18.27
N ASP A 199 -7.63 -6.79 19.02
CA ASP A 199 -7.48 -6.64 20.46
C ASP A 199 -6.46 -5.52 20.78
N LEU A 200 -6.92 -4.53 21.54
CA LEU A 200 -6.14 -3.34 21.89
C LEU A 200 -4.90 -3.69 22.76
N ASN A 201 -5.04 -4.61 23.71
CA ASN A 201 -3.93 -4.99 24.58
C ASN A 201 -2.85 -5.72 23.78
N LYS A 202 -3.24 -6.63 22.89
CA LYS A 202 -2.30 -7.31 21.99
C LYS A 202 -1.58 -6.31 21.08
N VAL A 203 -2.29 -5.33 20.52
CA VAL A 203 -1.67 -4.28 19.69
C VAL A 203 -0.59 -3.52 20.46
N VAL A 204 -0.90 -3.09 21.69
CA VAL A 204 0.02 -2.35 22.55
C VAL A 204 1.23 -3.21 22.95
N GLU A 205 1.02 -4.49 23.24
CA GLU A 205 2.10 -5.44 23.57
C GLU A 205 3.04 -5.67 22.38
N VAL A 206 2.52 -5.90 21.17
CA VAL A 206 3.36 -6.07 19.98
C VAL A 206 4.15 -4.81 19.66
N LEU A 207 3.53 -3.62 19.73
CA LEU A 207 4.24 -2.37 19.47
C LEU A 207 5.38 -2.11 20.45
N ASP A 208 5.25 -2.53 21.70
CA ASP A 208 6.36 -2.47 22.63
C ASP A 208 7.52 -3.38 22.21
N ALA A 209 7.22 -4.61 21.80
CA ALA A 209 8.23 -5.53 21.30
C ALA A 209 8.93 -4.97 20.05
N MET A 210 8.17 -4.34 19.13
CA MET A 210 8.71 -3.67 17.96
C MET A 210 9.61 -2.47 18.31
N GLN A 211 9.26 -1.68 19.33
CA GLN A 211 10.09 -0.58 19.81
C GLN A 211 11.44 -1.08 20.36
N HIS A 212 11.43 -2.24 21.02
CA HIS A 212 12.61 -2.87 21.62
C HIS A 212 13.32 -3.85 20.69
N GLU A 213 13.01 -3.85 19.39
CA GLU A 213 13.69 -4.69 18.40
C GLU A 213 15.21 -4.46 18.48
N PRO A 214 16.02 -5.51 18.73
CA PRO A 214 17.46 -5.37 18.90
C PRO A 214 18.16 -4.91 17.62
N ASP A 215 17.70 -5.32 16.43
CA ASP A 215 18.27 -4.88 15.15
C ASP A 215 17.77 -3.48 14.75
N PRO A 216 18.63 -2.44 14.76
CA PRO A 216 18.21 -1.09 14.37
C PRO A 216 17.66 -1.00 12.94
N ALA A 217 18.08 -1.89 12.03
CA ALA A 217 17.61 -1.91 10.64
C ALA A 217 16.18 -2.44 10.49
N ARG A 218 15.59 -3.01 11.56
CA ARG A 218 14.19 -3.50 11.58
C ARG A 218 13.34 -2.80 12.63
N ARG A 219 13.87 -1.78 13.32
CA ARG A 219 13.07 -0.97 14.24
C ARG A 219 12.06 -0.16 13.46
N MET A 220 10.82 -0.24 13.89
CA MET A 220 9.77 0.55 13.26
C MET A 220 10.08 2.04 13.35
N ILE A 221 9.90 2.73 12.23
CA ILE A 221 10.03 4.18 12.12
C ILE A 221 8.66 4.86 12.06
N THR A 222 7.58 4.12 11.83
CA THR A 222 6.22 4.65 11.82
C THR A 222 5.20 3.57 12.20
N VAL A 223 4.13 3.99 12.88
CA VAL A 223 2.92 3.21 13.08
C VAL A 223 1.86 3.70 12.09
N ILE A 224 1.41 2.84 11.20
CA ILE A 224 0.31 3.12 10.27
C ILE A 224 -0.93 2.41 10.80
N MET A 225 -1.97 3.17 11.09
CA MET A 225 -3.26 2.67 11.58
C MET A 225 -4.32 2.91 10.52
N THR A 226 -5.11 1.88 10.23
CA THR A 226 -6.18 1.94 9.23
C THR A 226 -7.32 0.98 9.59
N GLY A 227 -8.44 1.14 8.91
CA GLY A 227 -9.57 0.23 8.94
C GLY A 227 -10.57 0.58 7.85
N GLY A 228 -11.58 -0.27 7.66
CA GLY A 228 -12.69 0.09 6.81
C GLY A 228 -13.54 1.20 7.43
N SER A 229 -14.36 1.86 6.61
CA SER A 229 -15.17 2.99 7.07
C SER A 229 -16.24 2.56 8.08
N ILE A 230 -16.46 3.40 9.09
CA ILE A 230 -17.43 3.16 10.17
C ILE A 230 -18.56 4.20 10.07
N VAL A 231 -19.67 3.81 9.44
CA VAL A 231 -20.89 4.65 9.32
C VAL A 231 -22.04 4.22 10.24
N ARG A 232 -21.80 3.20 11.06
CA ARG A 232 -22.77 2.62 12.00
C ARG A 232 -22.02 1.92 13.12
N LYS A 233 -22.73 1.61 14.20
CA LYS A 233 -22.16 0.97 15.40
C LYS A 233 -21.43 -0.33 15.07
N VAL A 234 -20.13 -0.35 15.36
CA VAL A 234 -19.31 -1.57 15.38
C VAL A 234 -19.74 -2.43 16.58
N ARG A 235 -19.74 -3.75 16.44
CA ARG A 235 -20.12 -4.67 17.52
C ARG A 235 -19.28 -4.41 18.77
N GLY A 236 -19.94 -4.00 19.86
CA GLY A 236 -19.26 -3.68 21.13
C GLY A 236 -18.41 -2.41 21.12
N GLY A 237 -18.47 -1.61 20.04
CA GLY A 237 -17.64 -0.43 19.86
C GLY A 237 -18.46 0.83 19.53
N ALA A 238 -17.75 1.83 19.00
CA ALA A 238 -18.30 3.10 18.56
C ALA A 238 -19.03 3.00 17.20
N ASP A 239 -19.74 4.07 16.85
CA ASP A 239 -20.47 4.22 15.58
C ASP A 239 -19.81 5.16 14.57
N ASN A 240 -18.61 5.64 14.89
CA ASN A 240 -17.78 6.48 14.03
C ASN A 240 -16.30 6.10 14.17
N ALA A 241 -15.50 6.39 13.15
CA ALA A 241 -14.08 6.01 13.14
C ALA A 241 -13.24 6.70 14.21
N THR A 242 -13.62 7.90 14.65
CA THR A 242 -12.84 8.66 15.63
C THR A 242 -12.91 8.03 17.01
N ASP A 243 -14.12 7.84 17.53
CA ASP A 243 -14.33 7.24 18.85
C ASP A 243 -13.88 5.77 18.90
N PHE A 244 -13.90 5.09 17.75
CA PHE A 244 -13.36 3.73 17.63
C PHE A 244 -11.84 3.69 17.77
N ASN A 245 -11.11 4.62 17.14
CA ASN A 245 -9.65 4.57 17.07
C ASN A 245 -8.93 5.33 18.20
N LEU A 246 -9.57 6.31 18.84
CA LEU A 246 -8.95 7.09 19.92
C LEU A 246 -8.40 6.22 21.08
N PRO A 247 -9.12 5.20 21.59
CA PRO A 247 -8.60 4.34 22.63
C PRO A 247 -7.28 3.64 22.24
N TYR A 248 -7.16 3.20 20.97
CA TYR A 248 -5.91 2.61 20.48
C TYR A 248 -4.80 3.65 20.46
N ILE A 249 -5.05 4.85 19.92
CA ILE A 249 -4.03 5.91 19.85
C ILE A 249 -3.52 6.26 21.25
N GLU A 250 -4.42 6.47 22.21
CA GLU A 250 -4.08 6.82 23.58
C GLU A 250 -3.26 5.72 24.27
N ALA A 251 -3.67 4.46 24.13
CA ALA A 251 -2.96 3.33 24.71
C ALA A 251 -1.57 3.13 24.07
N ILE A 252 -1.47 3.30 22.75
CA ILE A 252 -0.20 3.27 22.01
C ILE A 252 0.72 4.38 22.52
N ARG A 253 0.23 5.63 22.59
CA ARG A 253 1.03 6.76 23.08
C ARG A 253 1.45 6.61 24.53
N ALA A 254 0.60 6.03 25.39
CA ALA A 254 0.98 5.71 26.76
C ALA A 254 2.11 4.66 26.83
N ARG A 255 2.18 3.74 25.86
CA ARG A 255 3.18 2.65 25.85
C ARG A 255 4.51 3.01 25.19
N ILE A 256 4.45 3.59 23.99
CA ILE A 256 5.64 3.84 23.13
C ILE A 256 5.99 5.33 23.01
N GLY A 257 5.26 6.21 23.70
CA GLY A 257 5.50 7.66 23.68
C GLY A 257 5.18 8.30 22.32
N ARG A 258 5.75 9.49 22.10
CA ARG A 258 5.43 10.37 20.95
C ARG A 258 6.54 10.47 19.89
N ARG A 259 7.63 9.71 20.04
CA ARG A 259 8.79 9.79 19.13
C ARG A 259 8.50 9.21 17.74
N ILE A 260 7.79 8.09 17.71
CA ILE A 260 7.46 7.39 16.45
C ILE A 260 6.16 8.02 15.91
N PRO A 261 6.12 8.53 14.67
CA PRO A 261 4.90 9.08 14.09
C PRO A 261 3.78 8.04 14.02
N ILE A 262 2.54 8.52 14.14
CA ILE A 262 1.33 7.73 13.86
C ILE A 262 0.66 8.33 12.62
N VAL A 263 0.51 7.52 11.57
CA VAL A 263 -0.37 7.80 10.43
C VAL A 263 -1.72 7.18 10.74
N MET A 264 -2.79 7.97 10.71
CA MET A 264 -4.16 7.48 10.89
C MET A 264 -4.95 7.61 9.60
N ILE A 265 -5.41 6.48 9.08
CA ILE A 265 -6.20 6.40 7.85
C ILE A 265 -7.66 6.11 8.23
N THR A 266 -8.57 7.01 7.85
CA THR A 266 -10.02 6.88 8.05
C THR A 266 -10.77 7.47 6.86
N GLU A 267 -12.09 7.33 6.82
CA GLU A 267 -12.90 8.23 5.98
C GLU A 267 -12.73 9.70 6.42
N SER A 268 -13.11 10.65 5.56
CA SER A 268 -13.05 12.08 5.86
C SER A 268 -13.83 12.44 7.13
N GLN A 269 -13.15 13.02 8.12
CA GLN A 269 -13.74 13.36 9.42
C GLN A 269 -14.07 14.86 9.51
N PRO A 270 -15.07 15.24 10.33
CA PRO A 270 -15.22 16.63 10.77
C PRO A 270 -13.94 17.17 11.43
N LEU A 271 -13.64 18.46 11.26
CA LEU A 271 -12.41 19.08 11.78
C LEU A 271 -12.23 18.89 13.30
N GLU A 272 -13.32 18.88 14.06
CA GLU A 272 -13.22 18.66 15.51
C GLU A 272 -12.65 17.29 15.85
N ASN A 273 -12.98 16.27 15.06
CA ASN A 273 -12.40 14.93 15.20
C ASN A 273 -10.93 14.90 14.77
N ILE A 274 -10.55 15.66 13.75
CA ILE A 274 -9.13 15.83 13.37
C ILE A 274 -8.33 16.45 14.52
N LYS A 275 -8.85 17.48 15.20
CA LYS A 275 -8.20 18.05 16.40
C LYS A 275 -8.04 17.00 17.50
N ARG A 276 -9.08 16.21 17.76
CA ARG A 276 -9.03 15.11 18.74
C ARG A 276 -7.93 14.10 18.40
N PHE A 277 -7.80 13.71 17.13
CA PHE A 277 -6.71 12.83 16.67
C PHE A 277 -5.33 13.46 16.90
N ARG A 278 -5.13 14.71 16.49
CA ARG A 278 -3.86 15.44 16.72
C ARG A 278 -3.51 15.51 18.21
N ASP A 279 -4.48 15.87 19.05
CA ASP A 279 -4.29 16.04 20.50
C ASP A 279 -3.93 14.69 21.15
N ALA A 280 -4.60 13.60 20.75
CA ALA A 280 -4.27 12.23 21.15
C ALA A 280 -2.87 11.80 20.66
N GLY A 281 -2.34 12.42 19.60
CA GLY A 281 -0.97 12.24 19.13
C GLY A 281 -0.84 11.56 17.78
N VAL A 282 -1.85 11.62 16.92
CA VAL A 282 -1.70 11.35 15.49
C VAL A 282 -0.79 12.41 14.86
N THR A 283 0.12 11.99 14.00
CA THR A 283 1.07 12.86 13.30
C THR A 283 0.56 13.24 11.92
N VAL A 284 -0.01 12.27 11.21
CA VAL A 284 -0.48 12.43 9.82
C VAL A 284 -1.89 11.84 9.72
N HIS A 285 -2.81 12.55 9.05
CA HIS A 285 -4.15 12.05 8.77
C HIS A 285 -4.36 11.83 7.27
N ASN A 286 -4.90 10.66 6.94
CA ASN A 286 -5.17 10.28 5.57
C ASN A 286 -6.67 10.01 5.42
N ALA A 287 -7.35 10.92 4.74
CA ALA A 287 -8.70 10.68 4.23
C ALA A 287 -8.62 10.37 2.72
N ASN A 288 -8.27 9.14 2.39
CA ASN A 288 -8.01 8.71 1.01
C ASN A 288 -9.11 9.15 0.05
N LEU A 289 -8.74 9.83 -1.03
CA LEU A 289 -9.66 10.33 -2.05
C LEU A 289 -9.88 9.30 -3.16
N GLU A 290 -8.89 8.42 -3.36
CA GLU A 290 -8.84 7.33 -4.34
C GLU A 290 -8.73 7.78 -5.80
N VAL A 291 -9.52 8.77 -6.23
CA VAL A 291 -9.50 9.29 -7.60
C VAL A 291 -9.91 10.76 -7.63
N TRP A 292 -9.21 11.58 -8.44
CA TRP A 292 -9.48 13.01 -8.50
C TRP A 292 -10.77 13.36 -9.23
N ASP A 293 -11.04 12.75 -10.39
CA ASP A 293 -12.21 13.10 -11.19
C ASP A 293 -13.50 12.85 -10.40
N ARG A 294 -14.33 13.90 -10.25
CA ARG A 294 -15.58 13.84 -9.46
C ARG A 294 -16.52 12.74 -9.89
N ARG A 295 -16.70 12.56 -11.21
CA ARG A 295 -17.61 11.55 -11.76
C ARG A 295 -17.07 10.15 -11.46
N LEU A 296 -15.76 9.95 -11.62
CA LEU A 296 -15.12 8.70 -11.23
C LEU A 296 -15.19 8.47 -9.72
N PHE A 297 -15.05 9.48 -8.87
CA PHE A 297 -15.22 9.34 -7.42
C PHE A 297 -16.62 8.81 -7.07
N GLU A 298 -17.67 9.41 -7.64
CA GLU A 298 -19.06 8.94 -7.45
C GLU A 298 -19.25 7.49 -7.90
N ILE A 299 -18.66 7.11 -9.03
CA ILE A 299 -18.80 5.76 -9.59
C ILE A 299 -17.96 4.75 -8.82
N ILE A 300 -16.68 5.04 -8.59
CA ILE A 300 -15.67 4.12 -8.08
C ILE A 300 -15.76 3.99 -6.56
N ALA A 301 -16.14 5.05 -5.85
CA ALA A 301 -16.28 5.08 -4.38
C ALA A 301 -17.69 5.51 -3.94
N PRO A 302 -18.75 4.77 -4.32
CA PRO A 302 -20.14 5.20 -4.14
C PRO A 302 -20.52 5.42 -2.66
N GLY A 303 -19.99 4.63 -1.73
CA GLY A 303 -20.17 4.85 -0.29
C GLY A 303 -19.61 6.20 0.15
N LYS A 304 -18.37 6.54 -0.23
CA LYS A 304 -17.75 7.83 0.10
C LYS A 304 -18.58 9.01 -0.42
N GLN A 305 -19.09 8.88 -1.66
CA GLN A 305 -20.00 9.86 -2.25
C GLN A 305 -21.33 9.96 -1.49
N LYS A 306 -21.94 8.83 -1.12
CA LYS A 306 -23.23 8.81 -0.42
C LYS A 306 -23.18 9.48 0.96
N TYR A 307 -22.17 9.15 1.77
CA TYR A 307 -22.14 9.60 3.17
C TYR A 307 -21.49 10.96 3.37
N ILE A 308 -20.58 11.39 2.49
CA ILE A 308 -19.81 12.63 2.66
C ILE A 308 -19.88 13.49 1.40
N GLY A 309 -19.70 12.89 0.22
CA GLY A 309 -19.69 13.61 -1.05
C GLY A 309 -18.33 14.20 -1.40
N TYR A 310 -18.01 14.23 -2.69
CA TYR A 310 -16.72 14.69 -3.21
C TYR A 310 -16.31 16.09 -2.72
N ASP A 311 -17.21 17.09 -2.83
CA ASP A 311 -16.91 18.48 -2.46
C ASP A 311 -16.49 18.63 -1.01
N LEU A 312 -17.27 18.02 -0.11
CA LEU A 312 -16.99 18.09 1.31
C LEU A 312 -15.74 17.29 1.66
N TRP A 313 -15.47 16.19 0.95
CA TRP A 313 -14.25 15.40 1.13
C TRP A 313 -13.01 16.23 0.80
N VAL A 314 -12.97 16.85 -0.39
CA VAL A 314 -11.87 17.73 -0.82
C VAL A 314 -11.75 18.93 0.11
N LYS A 315 -12.85 19.60 0.45
CA LYS A 315 -12.82 20.74 1.39
C LYS A 315 -12.18 20.34 2.72
N ARG A 316 -12.57 19.19 3.29
CA ARG A 316 -12.03 18.70 4.57
C ARG A 316 -10.56 18.32 4.49
N LEU A 317 -10.08 17.82 3.35
CA LEU A 317 -8.64 17.60 3.15
C LEU A 317 -7.87 18.93 3.28
N LEU A 318 -8.36 19.98 2.63
CA LEU A 318 -7.73 21.30 2.71
C LEU A 318 -7.79 21.87 4.14
N ASP A 319 -8.98 21.88 4.75
CA ASP A 319 -9.18 22.36 6.11
C ASP A 319 -8.35 21.57 7.15
N CYS A 320 -8.03 20.30 6.88
CA CYS A 320 -7.23 19.45 7.77
C CYS A 320 -5.79 19.98 7.89
N VAL A 321 -5.27 20.67 6.86
CA VAL A 321 -3.92 21.25 6.86
C VAL A 321 -3.77 22.31 7.95
N ASP A 322 -4.82 23.09 8.23
CA ASP A 322 -4.82 24.09 9.33
C ASP A 322 -4.63 23.45 10.71
N ILE A 323 -4.95 22.17 10.87
CA ILE A 323 -4.85 21.43 12.13
C ILE A 323 -3.57 20.60 12.19
N MET A 324 -3.27 19.86 11.13
CA MET A 324 -2.17 18.89 11.08
C MET A 324 -0.86 19.52 10.63
N GLY A 325 -0.90 20.52 9.74
CA GLY A 325 0.24 21.14 9.07
C GLY A 325 0.47 20.59 7.66
N GLU A 326 1.24 21.34 6.85
CA GLU A 326 1.64 20.94 5.51
C GLU A 326 2.42 19.61 5.52
N GLY A 327 2.15 18.74 4.55
CA GLY A 327 2.77 17.40 4.48
C GLY A 327 2.25 16.39 5.49
N ARG A 328 1.33 16.78 6.38
CA ARG A 328 0.69 15.90 7.38
C ARG A 328 -0.77 15.58 7.07
N VAL A 329 -1.21 15.96 5.88
CA VAL A 329 -2.47 15.51 5.29
C VAL A 329 -2.13 14.81 3.98
N SER A 330 -2.34 13.50 3.93
CA SER A 330 -1.92 12.70 2.78
C SER A 330 -2.97 11.69 2.35
N PRO A 331 -3.98 12.10 1.57
CA PRO A 331 -4.92 11.15 0.99
C PRO A 331 -4.19 10.21 0.01
N ASN A 332 -4.50 8.92 0.06
CA ASN A 332 -4.15 8.02 -1.04
C ASN A 332 -4.94 8.35 -2.31
N MET A 333 -4.28 8.17 -3.45
CA MET A 333 -4.84 8.10 -4.80
C MET A 333 -4.50 6.72 -5.36
N VAL A 334 -5.50 5.96 -5.79
CA VAL A 334 -5.31 4.62 -6.35
C VAL A 334 -4.91 4.76 -7.81
N SER A 335 -3.62 4.95 -8.05
CA SER A 335 -3.05 5.30 -9.35
C SER A 335 -3.41 4.24 -10.40
N GLY A 336 -4.26 4.61 -11.35
CA GLY A 336 -4.70 3.76 -12.46
C GLY A 336 -6.21 3.56 -12.51
N VAL A 337 -6.95 3.77 -11.42
CA VAL A 337 -8.42 3.67 -11.45
C VAL A 337 -9.07 4.76 -12.30
N GLU A 338 -8.33 5.83 -12.61
CA GLU A 338 -8.67 6.82 -13.62
C GLU A 338 -9.03 6.18 -14.97
N MET A 339 -8.39 5.04 -15.29
CA MET A 339 -8.56 4.32 -16.55
C MET A 339 -9.55 3.15 -16.46
N ALA A 340 -10.16 2.91 -15.29
CA ALA A 340 -11.04 1.76 -15.04
C ALA A 340 -12.28 1.73 -15.94
N GLN A 341 -12.26 0.90 -16.98
CA GLN A 341 -13.34 0.75 -17.94
C GLN A 341 -14.57 0.03 -17.32
N PRO A 342 -15.80 0.37 -17.75
CA PRO A 342 -16.14 1.24 -18.88
C PRO A 342 -16.18 2.74 -18.57
N TRP A 343 -15.93 3.15 -17.33
CA TRP A 343 -16.16 4.52 -16.85
C TRP A 343 -14.96 5.45 -16.97
N GLY A 344 -13.76 4.90 -16.86
CA GLY A 344 -12.50 5.61 -16.90
C GLY A 344 -12.24 6.32 -18.22
N PHE A 345 -11.25 7.21 -18.18
CA PHE A 345 -10.74 7.93 -19.36
C PHE A 345 -10.29 6.96 -20.45
N LYS A 346 -10.44 7.36 -21.71
CA LYS A 346 -10.15 6.47 -22.86
C LYS A 346 -8.67 6.49 -23.24
N THR A 347 -7.98 7.55 -22.89
CA THR A 347 -6.56 7.73 -23.20
C THR A 347 -5.74 7.98 -21.94
N VAL A 348 -4.46 7.58 -21.99
CA VAL A 348 -3.49 7.87 -20.93
C VAL A 348 -3.38 9.38 -20.69
N ALA A 349 -3.37 10.19 -21.76
CA ALA A 349 -3.20 11.63 -21.67
C ALA A 349 -4.35 12.31 -20.87
N GLU A 350 -5.60 11.90 -21.10
CA GLU A 350 -6.75 12.43 -20.34
C GLU A 350 -6.69 12.02 -18.87
N ALA A 351 -6.34 10.75 -18.60
CA ALA A 351 -6.22 10.24 -17.23
C ALA A 351 -5.12 10.97 -16.44
N VAL A 352 -3.94 11.15 -17.05
CA VAL A 352 -2.82 11.90 -16.47
C VAL A 352 -3.18 13.36 -16.25
N ALA A 353 -3.90 13.99 -17.20
CA ALA A 353 -4.34 15.37 -17.04
C ALA A 353 -5.26 15.54 -15.82
N SER A 354 -6.19 14.60 -15.61
CA SER A 354 -7.03 14.57 -14.41
C SER A 354 -6.22 14.37 -13.14
N ALA A 355 -5.29 13.41 -13.11
CA ALA A 355 -4.45 13.18 -11.93
C ALA A 355 -3.61 14.42 -11.59
N ARG A 356 -2.97 15.04 -12.60
CA ARG A 356 -2.19 16.27 -12.46
C ARG A 356 -3.03 17.44 -11.95
N GLU A 357 -4.26 17.62 -12.43
CA GLU A 357 -5.16 18.65 -11.90
C GLU A 357 -5.39 18.47 -10.39
N GLY A 358 -5.62 17.23 -9.96
CA GLY A 358 -5.78 16.91 -8.55
C GLY A 358 -4.53 17.16 -7.73
N PHE A 359 -3.36 16.78 -8.24
CA PHE A 359 -2.09 17.07 -7.57
C PHE A 359 -1.88 18.57 -7.44
N GLU A 360 -2.08 19.34 -8.52
CA GLU A 360 -1.95 20.80 -8.53
C GLU A 360 -2.87 21.47 -7.52
N TYR A 361 -4.13 21.04 -7.46
CA TYR A 361 -5.11 21.59 -6.53
C TYR A 361 -4.80 21.23 -5.08
N LEU A 362 -4.51 19.97 -4.77
CA LEU A 362 -4.24 19.53 -3.39
C LEU A 362 -2.91 20.08 -2.87
N MET A 363 -1.85 19.98 -3.66
CA MET A 363 -0.50 20.38 -3.26
C MET A 363 -0.35 21.90 -3.13
N SER A 364 -1.06 22.70 -3.94
CA SER A 364 -1.10 24.16 -3.75
C SER A 364 -1.70 24.60 -2.41
N HIS A 365 -2.39 23.70 -1.71
CA HIS A 365 -3.00 23.92 -0.40
C HIS A 365 -2.32 23.13 0.73
N GLY A 366 -1.10 22.59 0.51
CA GLY A 366 -0.34 21.91 1.54
C GLY A 366 -0.68 20.43 1.78
N VAL A 367 -1.66 19.89 1.04
CA VAL A 367 -1.99 18.46 1.05
C VAL A 367 -1.03 17.71 0.12
N VAL A 368 -0.35 16.69 0.63
CA VAL A 368 0.56 15.85 -0.17
C VAL A 368 -0.13 14.53 -0.44
N PRO A 369 -0.92 14.36 -1.52
CA PRO A 369 -1.50 13.05 -1.84
C PRO A 369 -0.37 12.03 -2.02
N HIS A 370 -0.57 10.79 -1.62
CA HIS A 370 0.33 9.70 -1.99
C HIS A 370 -0.35 8.79 -2.98
N LEU A 371 0.45 8.08 -3.77
CA LEU A 371 -0.05 7.15 -4.76
C LEU A 371 0.12 5.74 -4.23
N ASP A 372 -0.87 4.90 -4.49
CA ASP A 372 -0.73 3.45 -4.45
C ASP A 372 -1.08 2.94 -5.84
N THR A 373 -0.18 2.16 -6.43
CA THR A 373 -0.40 1.54 -7.74
C THR A 373 -1.58 0.60 -7.64
N TRP A 374 -2.55 0.77 -8.54
CA TRP A 374 -3.75 -0.05 -8.50
C TRP A 374 -3.43 -1.53 -8.77
N CYS A 375 -3.57 -2.36 -7.74
CA CYS A 375 -3.62 -3.82 -7.89
C CYS A 375 -5.03 -4.23 -8.33
N ILE A 376 -5.14 -5.18 -9.26
CA ILE A 376 -6.45 -5.65 -9.75
C ILE A 376 -6.83 -6.88 -8.94
N GLU A 377 -7.30 -6.68 -7.70
CA GLU A 377 -7.57 -7.78 -6.79
C GLU A 377 -8.76 -8.65 -7.24
N PRO A 378 -8.71 -9.97 -6.97
CA PRO A 378 -9.84 -10.86 -7.18
C PRO A 378 -11.01 -10.49 -6.26
N GLY A 379 -12.24 -10.81 -6.68
CA GLY A 379 -13.43 -10.58 -5.86
C GLY A 379 -13.92 -9.13 -5.79
N THR A 380 -13.26 -8.21 -6.51
CA THR A 380 -13.68 -6.80 -6.65
C THR A 380 -14.61 -6.61 -7.85
N VAL A 381 -15.31 -5.47 -7.92
CA VAL A 381 -16.15 -5.13 -9.10
C VAL A 381 -15.30 -4.92 -10.35
N LEU A 382 -14.04 -4.50 -10.16
CA LEU A 382 -13.07 -4.27 -11.23
C LEU A 382 -12.13 -5.48 -11.46
N ALA A 383 -12.42 -6.63 -10.86
CA ALA A 383 -11.66 -7.85 -11.11
C ALA A 383 -11.68 -8.20 -12.62
N GLY A 384 -10.55 -8.66 -13.14
CA GLY A 384 -10.41 -8.99 -14.57
C GLY A 384 -10.24 -7.78 -15.50
N HIS A 385 -10.13 -6.56 -14.97
CA HIS A 385 -9.69 -5.41 -15.76
C HIS A 385 -8.27 -5.68 -16.34
N PRO A 386 -7.93 -5.15 -17.53
CA PRO A 386 -6.54 -5.20 -18.00
C PRO A 386 -5.61 -4.42 -17.06
N PRO A 387 -4.31 -4.78 -16.98
CA PRO A 387 -3.33 -4.00 -16.23
C PRO A 387 -3.33 -2.53 -16.64
N VAL A 388 -3.09 -1.66 -15.66
CA VAL A 388 -2.89 -0.23 -15.91
C VAL A 388 -1.74 -0.07 -16.92
N PRO A 389 -1.86 0.81 -17.94
CA PRO A 389 -0.75 1.08 -18.84
C PRO A 389 0.45 1.67 -18.07
N LEU A 390 1.65 1.14 -18.28
CA LEU A 390 2.86 1.66 -17.63
C LEU A 390 3.10 3.14 -17.97
N ASP A 391 2.77 3.55 -19.19
CA ASP A 391 2.78 4.97 -19.60
C ASP A 391 1.96 5.88 -18.69
N PHE A 392 0.82 5.41 -18.18
CA PHE A 392 0.02 6.20 -17.24
C PHE A 392 0.74 6.34 -15.90
N LEU A 393 1.22 5.24 -15.34
CA LEU A 393 1.86 5.21 -14.02
C LEU A 393 3.09 6.13 -13.99
N LEU A 394 3.98 6.00 -15.00
CA LEU A 394 5.18 6.84 -15.08
C LEU A 394 4.86 8.32 -15.28
N GLN A 395 3.85 8.64 -16.10
CA GLN A 395 3.45 10.04 -16.29
C GLN A 395 2.75 10.62 -15.06
N ALA A 396 2.02 9.81 -14.30
CA ALA A 396 1.44 10.20 -13.02
C ALA A 396 2.54 10.45 -11.97
N ASP A 397 3.55 9.59 -11.89
CA ASP A 397 4.71 9.75 -10.99
C ASP A 397 5.51 11.02 -11.32
N ILE A 398 5.76 11.28 -12.61
CA ILE A 398 6.38 12.54 -13.08
C ILE A 398 5.52 13.73 -12.65
N ALA A 399 4.23 13.71 -12.96
CA ALA A 399 3.33 14.81 -12.63
C ALA A 399 3.28 15.06 -11.11
N TRP A 400 3.24 14.00 -10.31
CA TRP A 400 3.27 14.08 -8.85
C TRP A 400 4.55 14.74 -8.36
N TYR A 401 5.72 14.24 -8.80
CA TYR A 401 7.02 14.73 -8.36
C TYR A 401 7.29 16.18 -8.78
N GLU A 402 6.96 16.53 -10.04
CA GLU A 402 7.07 17.91 -10.54
C GLU A 402 6.20 18.87 -9.74
N THR A 403 4.97 18.45 -9.41
CA THR A 403 4.03 19.28 -8.64
C THR A 403 4.50 19.45 -7.19
N TRP A 404 4.98 18.38 -6.55
CA TRP A 404 5.55 18.45 -5.20
C TRP A 404 6.73 19.42 -5.14
N ARG A 405 7.64 19.36 -6.13
CA ARG A 405 8.77 20.30 -6.28
C ARG A 405 8.32 21.74 -6.52
N LYS A 406 7.33 21.94 -7.39
CA LYS A 406 6.79 23.26 -7.74
C LYS A 406 6.30 24.01 -6.50
N TYR A 407 5.58 23.32 -5.62
CA TYR A 407 5.05 23.89 -4.39
C TYR A 407 6.00 23.83 -3.19
N LYS A 408 7.17 23.18 -3.32
CA LYS A 408 8.22 23.10 -2.28
C LYS A 408 7.69 22.53 -0.96
N LEU A 409 6.80 21.55 -1.06
CA LEU A 409 6.20 20.92 0.10
C LEU A 409 7.26 20.13 0.90
N PRO A 410 7.07 19.94 2.21
CA PRO A 410 7.94 19.07 2.99
C PRO A 410 7.89 17.62 2.46
N PRO A 411 8.88 16.79 2.83
CA PRO A 411 8.86 15.37 2.52
C PRO A 411 7.59 14.70 3.05
N PHE A 412 7.17 13.64 2.37
CA PHE A 412 5.99 12.86 2.71
C PHE A 412 6.14 12.19 4.11
N GLU A 413 5.59 12.83 5.15
CA GLU A 413 5.81 12.42 6.55
C GLU A 413 5.05 11.12 6.89
N GLY A 414 5.66 10.26 7.72
CA GLY A 414 5.05 9.00 8.16
C GLY A 414 5.19 7.82 7.19
N TYR A 415 5.76 8.04 6.00
CA TYR A 415 6.00 6.99 5.00
C TYR A 415 7.49 6.84 4.69
N GLY A 416 8.31 7.06 5.72
CA GLY A 416 9.75 6.96 5.64
C GLY A 416 10.38 8.08 4.80
N PRO A 417 11.69 7.98 4.51
CA PRO A 417 12.32 8.91 3.61
C PRO A 417 11.74 8.73 2.19
N MET A 418 11.60 9.84 1.46
CA MET A 418 11.44 9.86 0.01
C MET A 418 12.75 10.36 -0.61
N GLY A 419 12.99 10.06 -1.88
CA GLY A 419 14.22 10.47 -2.56
C GLY A 419 14.54 9.60 -3.75
N ALA A 420 15.66 9.90 -4.42
CA ALA A 420 16.17 9.06 -5.50
C ALA A 420 16.29 7.58 -5.06
N PRO A 421 16.26 6.62 -6.01
CA PRO A 421 16.29 5.20 -5.68
C PRO A 421 17.49 4.85 -4.79
N GLY A 422 17.28 3.98 -3.81
CA GLY A 422 18.24 3.74 -2.73
C GLY A 422 17.99 4.56 -1.46
N ILE A 423 17.02 5.48 -1.46
CA ILE A 423 16.59 6.21 -0.27
C ILE A 423 15.19 5.79 0.16
N ALA A 424 14.21 5.82 -0.75
CA ALA A 424 12.83 5.55 -0.41
C ALA A 424 12.61 4.11 0.11
N VAL A 425 11.59 3.98 0.98
CA VAL A 425 11.23 2.68 1.58
C VAL A 425 9.76 2.31 1.37
N TYR A 426 8.91 3.22 0.92
CA TYR A 426 7.51 2.90 0.62
C TYR A 426 7.41 2.05 -0.65
N GLY A 427 6.76 0.88 -0.58
CA GLY A 427 6.82 -0.13 -1.64
C GLY A 427 5.58 -0.28 -2.53
N ASN A 428 4.56 0.57 -2.38
CA ASN A 428 3.29 0.47 -3.13
C ASN A 428 3.20 1.41 -4.36
N THR A 429 4.20 2.24 -4.58
CA THR A 429 4.35 3.15 -5.73
C THR A 429 5.82 3.50 -5.90
N ALA A 430 6.21 3.92 -7.09
CA ALA A 430 7.50 4.50 -7.37
C ALA A 430 7.52 6.04 -7.42
N SER A 431 6.39 6.72 -7.27
CA SER A 431 6.34 8.20 -7.21
C SER A 431 7.31 8.81 -6.20
N VAL A 432 7.54 8.14 -5.06
CA VAL A 432 8.47 8.58 -4.01
C VAL A 432 9.94 8.23 -4.29
N ASP A 433 10.20 7.42 -5.33
CA ASP A 433 11.53 7.07 -5.84
C ASP A 433 11.98 8.01 -6.98
N MET A 434 11.11 8.90 -7.46
CA MET A 434 11.37 9.79 -8.61
C MET A 434 12.53 10.77 -8.44
N GLY A 435 12.88 11.14 -7.20
CA GLY A 435 14.05 11.99 -6.99
C GLY A 435 14.19 12.59 -5.60
N GLY A 436 15.39 13.12 -5.35
CA GLY A 436 15.82 13.86 -4.15
C GLY A 436 16.86 14.89 -4.53
#